data_AF-A0A1Q8VEX0-F1
#
_entry.id   AF-A0A1Q8VEX0-F1
#
_cell.length_a   1.000
_cell.length_b   1.000
_cell.length_c   1.000
_cell.angle_alpha   90.00
_cell.angle_beta   90.00
_cell.angle_gamma   90.00
#
_symmetry.space_group_name_H-M   'P 1'
#
loop_
_entity.id
_entity.type
_entity.pdbx_description
1 polymer ?
#
loop_
_entity_poly.entity_id
_entity_poly.type
_entity_poly.pdbx_seq_one_letter_code
_entity_poly.pdbx_strand_id
1 'polypeptide(L)'
;MDAVNREIMAAHAELESKDNVKGVLSLGTRTRIWTAMLDPECAHRSYRYRIELKIRCVRHVQHYWDRAFPGDKRVEDMLSLAQGLVERQLDADAAERRRDHFLMDVYDEVEYYNSITQPAVFVADGAAHAVSSATHRAPEYDISDDTLDDDEFLPDSLETSYACASAAAGALNWQPVEETDVDARRAFWLWYLDEAIPAVLAN
;
A
#
# COMPACT_ATOMS: atom_id res chain seq x y z
N MET A 1 2.79 -11.23 -18.87
CA MET A 1 3.38 -12.05 -17.78
C MET A 1 4.91 -11.97 -17.80
N ASP A 2 5.57 -12.17 -18.95
CA ASP A 2 7.05 -12.16 -19.02
C ASP A 2 7.71 -10.86 -18.53
N ALA A 3 7.12 -9.68 -18.80
CA ALA A 3 7.64 -8.41 -18.29
C ALA A 3 7.55 -8.31 -16.76
N VAL A 4 6.37 -8.59 -16.19
CA VAL A 4 6.14 -8.58 -14.73
C VAL A 4 7.07 -9.56 -14.01
N ASN A 5 7.21 -10.78 -14.53
CA ASN A 5 8.09 -11.79 -13.92
C ASN A 5 9.55 -11.32 -13.88
N ARG A 6 10.05 -10.62 -14.91
CA ARG A 6 11.40 -10.06 -14.89
C ARG A 6 11.57 -9.00 -13.79
N GLU A 7 10.59 -8.11 -13.62
CA GLU A 7 10.64 -7.10 -12.57
C GLU A 7 10.50 -7.72 -11.17
N ILE A 8 9.70 -8.78 -11.00
CA ILE A 8 9.63 -9.55 -9.74
C ILE A 8 10.99 -10.20 -9.43
N MET A 9 11.66 -10.80 -10.41
CA MET A 9 12.99 -11.39 -10.18
C MET A 9 14.03 -10.32 -9.81
N ALA A 10 13.96 -9.13 -10.41
CA ALA A 10 14.82 -8.01 -10.04
C ALA A 10 14.53 -7.51 -8.61
N ALA A 11 13.26 -7.47 -8.22
CA ALA A 11 12.83 -7.11 -6.87
C ALA A 11 13.32 -8.12 -5.81
N HIS A 12 13.26 -9.42 -6.10
CA HIS A 12 13.87 -10.43 -5.24
C HIS A 12 15.37 -10.19 -5.03
N ALA A 13 16.12 -9.93 -6.12
CA ALA A 13 17.54 -9.64 -6.02
C ALA A 13 17.86 -8.38 -5.19
N GLU A 14 16.99 -7.36 -5.21
CA GLU A 14 17.11 -6.19 -4.34
C GLU A 14 16.89 -6.54 -2.87
N LEU A 15 15.88 -7.36 -2.55
CA LEU A 15 15.60 -7.81 -1.19
C LEU A 15 16.71 -8.72 -0.62
N GLU A 16 17.32 -9.54 -1.47
CA GLU A 16 18.44 -10.43 -1.12
C GLU A 16 19.79 -9.72 -1.02
N SER A 17 19.88 -8.47 -1.47
CA SER A 17 21.12 -7.70 -1.41
C SER A 17 21.61 -7.53 0.03
N LYS A 18 22.91 -7.76 0.25
CA LYS A 18 23.56 -7.57 1.56
C LYS A 18 23.51 -6.12 2.03
N ASP A 19 23.42 -5.18 1.10
CA ASP A 19 23.33 -3.75 1.39
C ASP A 19 21.91 -3.34 1.80
N ASN A 20 20.90 -4.18 1.52
CA ASN A 20 19.51 -3.95 1.92
C ASN A 20 19.26 -4.40 3.35
N VAL A 21 19.94 -3.76 4.30
CA VAL A 21 19.89 -4.10 5.72
C VAL A 21 18.54 -3.82 6.37
N LYS A 22 17.72 -2.94 5.76
CA LYS A 22 16.38 -2.57 6.26
C LYS A 22 15.23 -3.33 5.60
N GLY A 23 15.51 -4.24 4.66
CA GLY A 23 14.48 -5.05 4.00
C GLY A 23 13.48 -4.22 3.21
N VAL A 24 13.93 -3.16 2.55
CA VAL A 24 13.08 -2.22 1.80
C VAL A 24 12.97 -2.68 0.35
N LEU A 25 11.77 -2.59 -0.22
CA LEU A 25 11.58 -2.65 -1.67
C LEU A 25 11.36 -1.22 -2.19
N SER A 26 12.36 -0.66 -2.86
CA SER A 26 12.37 0.74 -3.26
C SER A 26 11.16 1.14 -4.12
N LEU A 27 10.77 2.41 -4.01
CA LEU A 27 9.75 3.01 -4.88
C LEU A 27 10.08 2.78 -6.35
N GLY A 28 11.31 3.05 -6.77
CA GLY A 28 11.75 2.83 -8.15
C GLY A 28 11.55 1.39 -8.64
N THR A 29 11.73 0.38 -7.78
CA THR A 29 11.46 -1.02 -8.15
C THR A 29 9.97 -1.33 -8.20
N ARG A 30 9.18 -0.83 -7.23
CA ARG A 30 7.73 -0.98 -7.24
C ARG A 30 7.10 -0.30 -8.47
N THR A 31 7.57 0.89 -8.85
CA THR A 31 7.13 1.61 -10.05
C THR A 31 7.40 0.84 -11.33
N ARG A 32 8.55 0.16 -11.46
CA ARG A 32 8.82 -0.71 -12.62
C ARG A 32 7.86 -1.89 -12.68
N ILE A 33 7.55 -2.52 -11.54
CA ILE A 33 6.56 -3.58 -11.46
C ILE A 33 5.18 -3.05 -11.87
N TRP A 34 4.71 -1.95 -11.28
CA TRP A 34 3.40 -1.36 -11.62
C TRP A 34 3.30 -1.01 -13.10
N THR A 35 4.37 -0.48 -13.69
CA THR A 35 4.45 -0.22 -15.14
C THR A 35 4.32 -1.51 -15.95
N ALA A 36 5.01 -2.58 -15.54
CA ALA A 36 4.92 -3.88 -16.20
C ALA A 36 3.54 -4.55 -16.04
N MET A 37 2.79 -4.21 -14.99
CA MET A 37 1.43 -4.70 -14.74
C MET A 37 0.37 -4.04 -15.63
N LEU A 38 0.67 -2.90 -16.27
CA LEU A 38 -0.27 -2.23 -17.16
C LEU A 38 -0.62 -3.13 -18.36
N ASP A 39 -1.93 -3.33 -18.57
CA ASP A 39 -2.48 -3.94 -19.78
C ASP A 39 -2.63 -2.86 -20.87
N PRO A 40 -1.81 -2.89 -21.94
CA PRO A 40 -1.85 -1.87 -23.00
C PRO A 40 -3.15 -1.91 -23.80
N GLU A 41 -3.87 -3.04 -23.78
CA GLU A 41 -5.13 -3.22 -24.51
C GLU A 41 -6.34 -2.83 -23.67
N CYS A 42 -6.19 -2.68 -22.34
CA CYS A 42 -7.31 -2.45 -21.44
C CYS A 42 -6.95 -1.59 -20.22
N ALA A 43 -7.07 -0.27 -20.38
CA ALA A 43 -6.90 0.69 -19.28
C ALA A 43 -7.78 0.38 -18.06
N HIS A 44 -9.02 -0.10 -18.27
CA HIS A 44 -9.88 -0.47 -17.15
C HIS A 44 -9.32 -1.66 -16.35
N ARG A 45 -8.69 -2.63 -17.03
CA ARG A 45 -8.07 -3.77 -16.36
C ARG A 45 -6.85 -3.35 -15.56
N SER A 46 -6.00 -2.50 -16.12
CA SER A 46 -4.86 -1.89 -15.42
C SER A 46 -5.28 -1.13 -14.17
N TYR A 47 -6.33 -0.30 -14.28
CA TYR A 47 -6.93 0.38 -13.13
C TYR A 47 -7.42 -0.62 -12.06
N ARG A 48 -8.12 -1.68 -12.46
CA ARG A 48 -8.57 -2.72 -11.52
C ARG A 48 -7.41 -3.41 -10.82
N TYR A 49 -6.38 -3.85 -11.54
CA TYR A 49 -5.21 -4.50 -10.94
C TYR A 49 -4.56 -3.62 -9.87
N ARG A 50 -4.44 -2.31 -10.14
CA ARG A 50 -3.87 -1.35 -9.20
C ARG A 50 -4.67 -1.28 -7.90
N ILE A 51 -5.99 -1.09 -7.98
CA ILE A 51 -6.82 -0.93 -6.78
C ILE A 51 -6.96 -2.25 -6.01
N GLU A 52 -7.15 -3.37 -6.71
CA GLU A 52 -7.25 -4.69 -6.07
C GLU A 52 -5.95 -5.08 -5.36
N LEU A 53 -4.78 -4.70 -5.90
CA LEU A 53 -3.50 -4.92 -5.24
C LEU A 53 -3.41 -4.12 -3.93
N LYS A 54 -3.80 -2.84 -3.96
CA LYS A 54 -3.84 -1.98 -2.76
C LYS A 54 -4.77 -2.54 -1.69
N ILE A 55 -5.99 -2.96 -2.07
CA ILE A 55 -6.95 -3.60 -1.16
C ILE A 55 -6.34 -4.85 -0.53
N ARG A 56 -5.66 -5.70 -1.32
CA ARG A 56 -4.99 -6.90 -0.79
C ARG A 56 -3.88 -6.56 0.20
N CYS A 57 -3.05 -5.55 -0.08
CA CYS A 57 -2.01 -5.11 0.83
C CYS A 57 -2.60 -4.73 2.19
N VAL A 58 -3.63 -3.88 2.22
CA VAL A 58 -4.26 -3.43 3.46
C VAL A 58 -4.90 -4.60 4.20
N ARG A 59 -5.61 -5.50 3.51
CA ARG A 59 -6.19 -6.71 4.14
C ARG A 59 -5.13 -7.60 4.78
N HIS A 60 -3.96 -7.73 4.16
CA HIS A 60 -2.88 -8.55 4.71
C HIS A 60 -2.38 -8.02 6.07
N VAL A 61 -2.36 -6.70 6.25
CA VAL A 61 -1.87 -6.03 7.46
C VAL A 61 -2.98 -5.54 8.40
N GLN A 62 -4.26 -5.75 8.04
CA GLN A 62 -5.43 -5.30 8.80
C GLN A 62 -5.42 -5.75 10.27
N HIS A 63 -4.81 -6.89 10.57
CA HIS A 63 -4.68 -7.40 11.93
C HIS A 63 -3.93 -6.46 12.89
N TYR A 64 -3.06 -5.56 12.40
CA TYR A 64 -2.44 -4.52 13.24
C TYR A 64 -3.45 -3.46 13.67
N TRP A 65 -4.37 -3.09 12.78
CA TRP A 65 -5.49 -2.21 13.11
C TRP A 65 -6.42 -2.87 14.14
N ASP A 66 -6.84 -4.12 13.89
CA ASP A 66 -7.75 -4.85 14.77
C ASP A 66 -7.18 -5.04 16.19
N ARG A 67 -5.84 -5.11 16.31
CA ARG A 67 -5.15 -5.17 17.59
C ARG A 67 -5.22 -3.85 18.36
N ALA A 68 -5.10 -2.73 17.68
CA ALA A 68 -5.14 -1.40 18.31
C ALA A 68 -6.57 -0.92 18.59
N PHE A 69 -7.50 -1.23 17.67
CA PHE A 69 -8.90 -0.80 17.71
C PHE A 69 -9.85 -2.00 17.54
N PRO A 70 -9.99 -2.87 18.56
CA PRO A 70 -10.81 -4.08 18.43
C PRO A 70 -12.28 -3.79 18.09
N GLY A 71 -12.75 -4.35 16.99
CA GLY A 71 -14.14 -4.20 16.52
C GLY A 71 -14.42 -2.92 15.75
N ASP A 72 -13.42 -2.06 15.56
CA ASP A 72 -13.52 -0.87 14.73
C ASP A 72 -13.51 -1.23 13.24
N LYS A 73 -14.52 -0.76 12.51
CA LYS A 73 -14.75 -1.10 11.09
C LYS A 73 -14.23 -0.06 10.11
N ARG A 74 -13.64 1.04 10.57
CA ARG A 74 -13.25 2.17 9.71
C ARG A 74 -12.33 1.75 8.56
N VAL A 75 -11.37 0.84 8.80
CA VAL A 75 -10.51 0.27 7.74
C VAL A 75 -11.31 -0.55 6.73
N GLU A 76 -12.23 -1.42 7.17
CA GLU A 76 -13.08 -2.20 6.25
C GLU A 76 -14.03 -1.30 5.45
N ASP A 77 -14.51 -0.22 6.05
CA ASP A 77 -15.34 0.77 5.36
C ASP A 77 -14.52 1.47 4.25
N MET A 78 -13.24 1.79 4.47
CA MET A 78 -12.36 2.33 3.42
C MET A 78 -12.13 1.33 2.28
N LEU A 79 -11.90 0.06 2.59
CA LEU A 79 -11.76 -0.99 1.57
C LEU A 79 -13.03 -1.16 0.74
N SER A 80 -14.19 -1.10 1.40
CA SER A 80 -15.49 -1.14 0.75
C SER A 80 -15.72 0.09 -0.16
N LEU A 81 -15.26 1.27 0.25
CA LEU A 81 -15.28 2.47 -0.59
C LEU A 81 -14.40 2.30 -1.85
N ALA A 82 -13.17 1.84 -1.69
CA ALA A 82 -12.26 1.60 -2.81
C ALA A 82 -12.86 0.59 -3.82
N GLN A 83 -13.44 -0.51 -3.31
CA GLN A 83 -14.14 -1.50 -4.15
C GLN A 83 -15.35 -0.89 -4.87
N GLY A 84 -16.19 -0.12 -4.17
CA GLY A 84 -17.37 0.51 -4.75
C GLY A 84 -17.05 1.53 -5.85
N LEU A 85 -15.90 2.22 -5.75
CA LEU A 85 -15.40 3.12 -6.80
C LEU A 85 -14.98 2.35 -8.06
N VAL A 86 -14.34 1.18 -7.88
CA VAL A 86 -13.98 0.27 -8.98
C VAL A 86 -15.22 -0.22 -9.71
N GLU A 87 -16.25 -0.60 -8.95
CA GLU A 87 -17.54 -1.10 -9.46
C GLU A 87 -18.46 0.02 -9.99
N ARG A 88 -18.01 1.29 -9.93
CA ARG A 88 -18.78 2.48 -10.36
C ARG A 88 -20.10 2.68 -9.62
N GLN A 89 -20.17 2.21 -8.38
CA GLN A 89 -21.35 2.34 -7.53
C GLN A 89 -21.31 3.62 -6.68
N LEU A 90 -20.15 4.25 -6.56
CA LEU A 90 -19.91 5.38 -5.67
C LEU A 90 -19.39 6.61 -6.43
N ASP A 91 -19.73 7.78 -5.87
CA ASP A 91 -19.24 9.09 -6.29
C ASP A 91 -17.83 9.34 -5.74
N ALA A 92 -16.92 9.84 -6.59
CA ALA A 92 -15.52 10.04 -6.25
C ALA A 92 -15.33 11.11 -5.17
N ASP A 93 -15.99 12.26 -5.32
CA ASP A 93 -15.88 13.37 -4.36
C ASP A 93 -16.44 12.99 -2.99
N ALA A 94 -17.53 12.21 -2.95
CA ALA A 94 -18.09 11.70 -1.72
C ALA A 94 -17.17 10.68 -1.03
N ALA A 95 -16.50 9.82 -1.79
CA ALA A 95 -15.53 8.88 -1.25
C ALA A 95 -14.29 9.61 -0.69
N GLU A 96 -13.81 10.63 -1.40
CA GLU A 96 -12.67 11.45 -0.96
C GLU A 96 -12.96 12.18 0.36
N ARG A 97 -14.12 12.83 0.50
CA ARG A 97 -14.50 13.45 1.78
C ARG A 97 -14.58 12.47 2.94
N ARG A 98 -15.03 11.23 2.69
CA ARG A 98 -15.08 10.19 3.73
C ARG A 98 -13.68 9.72 4.11
N ARG A 99 -12.78 9.61 3.13
CA ARG A 99 -11.37 9.31 3.33
C ARG A 99 -10.69 10.38 4.19
N ASP A 100 -10.94 11.65 3.92
CA ASP A 100 -10.32 12.76 4.66
C ASP A 100 -10.78 12.79 6.12
N HIS A 101 -12.10 12.65 6.36
CA HIS A 101 -12.62 12.55 7.73
C HIS A 101 -12.06 11.34 8.47
N PHE A 102 -11.94 10.19 7.80
CA PHE A 102 -11.36 8.99 8.40
C PHE A 102 -9.93 9.23 8.91
N LEU A 103 -9.05 9.81 8.09
CA LEU A 103 -7.67 10.11 8.53
C LEU A 103 -7.63 11.15 9.64
N MET A 104 -8.45 12.20 9.54
CA MET A 104 -8.55 13.22 10.59
C MET A 104 -8.95 12.60 11.93
N ASP A 105 -9.99 11.75 11.94
CA ASP A 105 -10.45 11.06 13.14
C ASP A 105 -9.37 10.15 13.73
N VAL A 106 -8.60 9.44 12.89
CA VAL A 106 -7.50 8.58 13.36
C VAL A 106 -6.37 9.39 13.99
N TYR A 107 -5.94 10.48 13.35
CA TYR A 107 -4.87 11.32 13.87
C TYR A 107 -5.29 12.09 15.13
N ASP A 108 -6.56 12.48 15.24
CA ASP A 108 -7.11 13.11 16.46
C ASP A 108 -7.21 12.11 17.63
N GLU A 109 -7.47 10.82 17.35
CA GLU A 109 -7.57 9.78 18.38
C GLU A 109 -6.20 9.25 18.83
N VAL A 110 -5.23 9.16 17.92
CA VAL A 110 -3.88 8.63 18.21
C VAL A 110 -2.94 9.74 18.67
N GLU A 111 -2.97 10.03 19.97
CA GLU A 111 -2.07 11.02 20.58
C GLU A 111 -0.64 10.50 20.81
N TYR A 112 -0.45 9.18 20.93
CA TYR A 112 0.85 8.56 21.22
C TYR A 112 1.15 7.37 20.33
N TYR A 113 2.26 7.44 19.60
CA TYR A 113 2.77 6.41 18.71
C TYR A 113 3.63 5.42 19.48
N ASN A 114 3.12 4.20 19.64
CA ASN A 114 3.81 3.08 20.26
C ASN A 114 3.75 1.83 19.37
N SER A 115 4.31 0.72 19.84
CA SER A 115 4.37 -0.55 19.08
C SER A 115 3.00 -1.20 18.76
N ILE A 116 1.89 -0.63 19.23
CA ILE A 116 0.52 -1.05 18.91
C ILE A 116 -0.15 -0.02 17.99
N THR A 117 -0.12 1.26 18.37
CA THR A 117 -0.84 2.32 17.64
C THR A 117 -0.15 2.74 16.35
N GLN A 118 1.18 2.76 16.31
CA GLN A 118 1.93 3.19 15.12
C GLN A 118 1.69 2.27 13.91
N PRO A 119 1.81 0.94 14.02
CA PRO A 119 1.42 0.03 12.94
C PRO A 119 -0.01 0.24 12.46
N ALA A 120 -0.96 0.48 13.39
CA ALA A 120 -2.35 0.69 13.05
C ALA A 120 -2.58 1.99 12.25
N VAL A 121 -1.85 3.06 12.57
CA VAL A 121 -1.89 4.30 11.77
C VAL A 121 -1.40 4.05 10.35
N PHE A 122 -0.32 3.29 10.17
CA PHE A 122 0.14 2.93 8.82
C PHE A 122 -0.88 2.07 8.03
N VAL A 123 -1.65 1.21 8.70
CA VAL A 123 -2.79 0.52 8.07
C VAL A 123 -3.87 1.51 7.63
N ALA A 124 -4.18 2.51 8.47
CA ALA A 124 -5.14 3.55 8.15
C ALA A 124 -4.68 4.40 6.94
N ASP A 125 -3.41 4.83 6.92
CA ASP A 125 -2.81 5.55 5.79
C ASP A 125 -2.92 4.73 4.49
N GLY A 126 -2.57 3.44 4.55
CA GLY A 126 -2.69 2.53 3.41
C GLY A 126 -4.12 2.39 2.89
N ALA A 127 -5.10 2.26 3.79
CA ALA A 127 -6.51 2.18 3.46
C ALA A 127 -7.05 3.48 2.83
N ALA A 128 -6.67 4.63 3.39
CA ALA A 128 -7.03 5.93 2.87
C ALA A 128 -6.43 6.18 1.48
N HIS A 129 -5.15 5.85 1.28
CA HIS A 129 -4.51 5.97 -0.03
C HIS A 129 -5.10 5.00 -1.07
N ALA A 130 -5.62 3.83 -0.65
CA ALA A 130 -6.34 2.94 -1.56
C ALA A 130 -7.61 3.62 -2.11
N VAL A 131 -8.34 4.36 -1.28
CA VAL A 131 -9.49 5.17 -1.70
C VAL A 131 -9.05 6.33 -2.61
N SER A 132 -8.02 7.07 -2.23
CA SER A 132 -7.48 8.19 -3.03
C SER A 132 -7.04 7.72 -4.44
N SER A 133 -6.33 6.60 -4.54
CA SER A 133 -5.97 6.02 -5.84
C SER A 133 -7.22 5.57 -6.62
N ALA A 134 -8.24 5.04 -5.95
CA ALA A 134 -9.45 4.55 -6.61
C ALA A 134 -10.32 5.68 -7.22
N THR A 135 -10.23 6.92 -6.73
CA THR A 135 -10.93 8.07 -7.35
C THR A 135 -10.33 8.46 -8.70
N HIS A 136 -9.07 8.08 -8.97
CA HIS A 136 -8.34 8.40 -10.20
C HIS A 136 -8.33 7.23 -11.20
N ARG A 137 -9.04 7.36 -12.32
CA ARG A 137 -9.19 6.25 -13.29
C ARG A 137 -8.01 6.06 -14.25
N ALA A 138 -7.12 7.04 -14.37
CA ALA A 138 -5.92 6.93 -15.20
C ALA A 138 -5.03 5.82 -14.65
N PRO A 139 -4.74 4.74 -15.41
CA PRO A 139 -3.95 3.60 -14.92
C PRO A 139 -2.60 3.97 -14.31
N GLU A 140 -1.96 4.98 -14.89
CA GLU A 140 -0.63 5.50 -14.57
C GLU A 140 -0.58 6.43 -13.35
N TYR A 141 -1.70 6.70 -12.67
CA TYR A 141 -1.79 7.67 -11.57
C TYR A 141 -0.69 7.50 -10.50
N ASP A 142 -0.47 6.26 -10.03
CA ASP A 142 0.56 5.97 -9.01
C ASP A 142 1.98 5.78 -9.61
N ILE A 143 2.15 5.98 -10.93
CA ILE A 143 3.42 5.82 -11.66
C ILE A 143 3.96 7.17 -12.13
N SER A 144 3.10 8.12 -12.47
CA SER A 144 3.45 9.38 -13.13
C SER A 144 4.03 10.45 -12.20
N ASP A 145 4.39 10.10 -10.98
CA ASP A 145 5.00 11.00 -10.00
C ASP A 145 6.52 11.06 -10.20
N ASP A 146 7.10 12.25 -10.08
CA ASP A 146 8.55 12.49 -10.14
C ASP A 146 9.25 12.17 -8.81
N THR A 147 8.49 11.84 -7.76
CA THR A 147 9.01 11.42 -6.46
C THR A 147 9.85 10.15 -6.58
N LEU A 148 11.08 10.19 -6.06
CA LEU A 148 12.06 9.11 -6.23
C LEU A 148 12.21 8.21 -5.01
N ASP A 149 11.83 8.71 -3.82
CA ASP A 149 12.01 8.03 -2.54
C ASP A 149 10.76 8.13 -1.68
N ASP A 150 10.45 7.04 -0.98
CA ASP A 150 9.34 6.97 -0.04
C ASP A 150 9.48 7.97 1.12
N ASP A 151 10.71 8.31 1.49
CA ASP A 151 11.00 9.26 2.57
C ASP A 151 10.69 10.72 2.19
N GLU A 152 10.40 11.02 0.91
CA GLU A 152 9.99 12.35 0.45
C GLU A 152 8.48 12.58 0.63
N PHE A 153 7.68 11.53 0.83
CA PHE A 153 6.24 11.66 1.01
C PHE A 153 5.88 12.17 2.41
N LEU A 154 4.82 12.97 2.46
CA LEU A 154 4.14 13.28 3.71
C LEU A 154 3.46 12.01 4.27
N PRO A 155 3.28 11.89 5.60
CA PRO A 155 2.65 10.71 6.21
C PRO A 155 1.27 10.33 5.64
N ASP A 156 0.45 11.33 5.27
CA ASP A 156 -0.88 11.13 4.67
C ASP A 156 -0.85 10.84 3.16
N SER A 157 0.35 10.83 2.57
CA SER A 157 0.63 10.66 1.14
C SER A 157 1.41 9.38 0.84
N LEU A 158 1.62 8.52 1.85
CA LEU A 158 2.35 7.26 1.67
C LEU A 158 1.61 6.33 0.71
N GLU A 159 2.34 5.77 -0.26
CA GLU A 159 1.79 4.77 -1.15
C GLU A 159 1.37 3.53 -0.36
N THR A 160 0.17 3.00 -0.67
CA THR A 160 -0.45 1.90 0.09
C THR A 160 0.44 0.70 0.38
N SER A 161 1.19 0.17 -0.60
CA SER A 161 2.06 -0.99 -0.35
C SER A 161 3.21 -0.66 0.60
N TYR A 162 3.75 0.57 0.52
CA TYR A 162 4.77 1.04 1.46
C TYR A 162 4.20 1.22 2.86
N ALA A 163 3.05 1.88 3.00
CA ALA A 163 2.38 2.03 4.30
C ALA A 163 2.12 0.66 4.94
N CYS A 164 1.67 -0.34 4.16
CA CYS A 164 1.46 -1.70 4.67
C CYS A 164 2.77 -2.38 5.08
N ALA A 165 3.85 -2.24 4.31
CA ALA A 165 5.16 -2.76 4.69
C ALA A 165 5.70 -2.10 5.98
N SER A 166 5.43 -0.80 6.15
CA SER A 166 5.76 -0.06 7.36
C SER A 166 4.92 -0.48 8.56
N ALA A 167 3.65 -0.83 8.35
CA ALA A 167 2.81 -1.46 9.37
C ALA A 167 3.43 -2.79 9.85
N ALA A 168 3.84 -3.65 8.91
CA ALA A 168 4.49 -4.91 9.23
C ALA A 168 5.82 -4.72 9.99
N ALA A 169 6.62 -3.75 9.57
CA ALA A 169 7.91 -3.43 10.16
C ALA A 169 7.82 -2.68 11.50
N GLY A 170 6.66 -2.06 11.78
CA GLY A 170 6.48 -1.08 12.84
C GLY A 170 7.24 0.23 12.63
N ALA A 171 7.78 0.49 11.43
CA ALA A 171 8.67 1.61 11.17
C ALA A 171 8.67 2.05 9.69
N LEU A 172 9.01 3.31 9.45
CA LEU A 172 9.33 3.88 8.12
C LEU A 172 10.79 3.61 7.73
N ASN A 173 11.17 3.92 6.49
CA ASN A 173 12.53 3.69 5.97
C ASN A 173 13.58 4.56 6.67
N TRP A 174 13.28 5.82 6.97
CA TRP A 174 14.18 6.73 7.68
C TRP A 174 14.43 6.35 9.15
N GLN A 175 13.54 5.59 9.78
CA GLN A 175 13.68 5.19 11.19
C GLN A 175 14.87 4.24 11.42
N PRO A 176 15.46 4.21 12.63
CA PRO A 176 16.59 3.33 12.96
C PRO A 176 16.28 1.84 12.73
N VAL A 177 17.30 1.08 12.32
CA VAL A 177 17.13 -0.36 12.04
C VAL A 177 16.83 -1.15 13.32
N GLU A 178 17.31 -0.66 14.47
CA GLU A 178 17.08 -1.24 15.79
C GLU A 178 15.63 -1.15 16.26
N GLU A 179 14.86 -0.23 15.67
CA GLU A 179 13.42 -0.03 15.93
C GLU A 179 12.55 -0.71 14.86
N THR A 180 13.16 -1.35 13.86
CA THR A 180 12.49 -1.92 12.69
C THR A 180 12.44 -3.44 12.79
N ASP A 181 11.26 -4.03 12.65
CA ASP A 181 11.13 -5.47 12.38
C ASP A 181 11.44 -5.74 10.89
N VAL A 182 12.74 -5.87 10.60
CA VAL A 182 13.25 -6.06 9.23
C VAL A 182 12.74 -7.37 8.62
N ASP A 183 12.61 -8.43 9.42
CA ASP A 183 12.16 -9.73 8.93
C ASP A 183 10.68 -9.70 8.58
N ALA A 184 9.84 -9.03 9.38
CA ALA A 184 8.43 -8.81 9.04
C ALA A 184 8.28 -7.94 7.78
N ARG A 185 9.10 -6.89 7.62
CA ARG A 185 9.11 -6.08 6.40
C ARG A 185 9.45 -6.91 5.16
N ARG A 186 10.52 -7.72 5.23
CA ARG A 186 10.90 -8.62 4.12
C ARG A 186 9.81 -9.63 3.82
N ALA A 187 9.21 -10.23 4.85
CA ALA A 187 8.12 -11.18 4.69
C ALA A 187 6.92 -10.56 3.96
N PHE A 188 6.55 -9.32 4.29
CA PHE A 188 5.52 -8.58 3.57
C PHE A 188 5.88 -8.41 2.09
N TRP A 189 7.10 -7.97 1.77
CA TRP A 189 7.51 -7.77 0.38
C TRP A 189 7.60 -9.08 -0.43
N LEU A 190 8.08 -10.16 0.18
CA LEU A 190 8.08 -11.47 -0.46
C LEU A 190 6.65 -11.94 -0.78
N TRP A 191 5.73 -11.82 0.20
CA TRP A 191 4.31 -12.08 -0.04
C TRP A 191 3.72 -11.19 -1.14
N TYR A 192 4.07 -9.90 -1.15
CA TYR A 192 3.62 -8.95 -2.16
C TYR A 192 4.04 -9.38 -3.58
N LEU A 193 5.30 -9.78 -3.73
CA LEU A 193 5.88 -10.22 -5.01
C LEU A 193 5.35 -11.60 -5.45
N ASP A 194 5.29 -12.56 -4.55
CA ASP A 194 5.06 -13.98 -4.88
C ASP A 194 3.58 -14.37 -4.86
N GLU A 195 2.76 -13.65 -4.11
CA GLU A 195 1.34 -13.99 -3.93
C GLU A 195 0.41 -12.86 -4.36
N ALA A 196 0.62 -11.63 -3.87
CA ALA A 196 -0.34 -10.54 -4.08
C ALA A 196 -0.41 -10.11 -5.55
N ILE A 197 0.74 -9.85 -6.19
CA ILE A 197 0.81 -9.47 -7.60
C ILE A 197 0.28 -10.57 -8.53
N PRO A 198 0.73 -11.84 -8.42
CA PRO A 198 0.18 -12.91 -9.27
C PRO A 198 -1.33 -13.08 -9.11
N ALA A 199 -1.85 -12.96 -7.88
CA ALA A 199 -3.27 -13.14 -7.62
C ALA A 199 -4.16 -12.03 -8.20
N VAL A 200 -3.67 -10.79 -8.34
CA VAL A 200 -4.45 -9.73 -9.02
C VAL A 200 -4.40 -9.85 -10.53
N LEU A 201 -3.28 -10.31 -11.09
CA LEU A 201 -3.10 -10.46 -12.53
C LEU A 201 -3.83 -11.68 -13.11
N ALA A 202 -4.20 -12.64 -12.26
CA ALA A 202 -5.00 -13.80 -12.64
C ALA A 202 -6.51 -13.52 -12.76
N ASN A 203 -6.97 -12.36 -12.28
CA ASN A 203 -8.40 -11.97 -12.21
C ASN A 203 -8.90 -11.26 -13.47
#